data_AF-A0A971JJL6-F1
#
_entry.id   AF-A0A971JJL6-F1
#
_cell.length_a   1.000
_cell.length_b   1.000
_cell.length_c   1.000
_cell.angle_alpha   90.00
_cell.angle_beta   90.00
_cell.angle_gamma   90.00
#
_symmetry.space_group_name_H-M   'P 1'
#
loop_
_entity.id
_entity.type
_entity.pdbx_description
1 polymer ?
#
loop_
_entity_poly.entity_id
_entity_poly.type
_entity_poly.pdbx_seq_one_letter_code
_entity_poly.pdbx_strand_id
1 'polypeptide(L)'
;MLFLKGFVLTWPLCLAFLAFFAAVSAAAWALPARKGRTVASMPVFHVFTVLWVVTMGVCLTFVDSPRLNLSKEAIDWLFMLSSFLGIPLTIPLLTGGVWALARGVRGERTRISDLALVMLAGFGLGCAASNIHDIAWCGIITQGYTQPFKAGYDLLAFATVGGWFGIPEEVLYDYATLGPCAAVLVFGELCVSAVCFARLRRDGCANRAV
;
A
#
# COMPACT_ATOMS: atom_id res chain seq x y z
N MET A 1 -26.52 -9.25 1.06
CA MET A 1 -26.32 -8.87 -0.36
C MET A 1 -25.84 -7.41 -0.51
N LEU A 2 -25.16 -6.84 0.51
CA LEU A 2 -24.63 -5.47 0.43
C LEU A 2 -23.27 -5.39 -0.24
N PHE A 3 -22.44 -6.44 -0.15
CA PHE A 3 -21.13 -6.47 -0.82
C PHE A 3 -21.25 -6.31 -2.35
N LEU A 4 -22.09 -7.11 -3.00
CA LEU A 4 -22.33 -6.99 -4.45
C LEU A 4 -23.03 -5.68 -4.83
N LYS A 5 -23.97 -5.22 -3.99
CA LYS A 5 -24.63 -3.91 -4.17
C LYS A 5 -23.63 -2.76 -4.06
N GLY A 6 -22.71 -2.83 -3.11
CA GLY A 6 -21.62 -1.88 -2.94
C GLY A 6 -20.77 -1.81 -4.20
N PHE A 7 -20.35 -2.97 -4.74
CA PHE A 7 -19.66 -3.06 -6.03
C PHE A 7 -20.39 -2.34 -7.17
N VAL A 8 -21.71 -2.56 -7.29
CA VAL A 8 -22.51 -1.92 -8.35
C VAL A 8 -22.65 -0.41 -8.10
N LEU A 9 -22.67 0.06 -6.86
CA LEU A 9 -22.78 1.48 -6.56
C LEU A 9 -21.44 2.22 -6.66
N THR A 10 -20.33 1.52 -6.47
CA THR A 10 -18.97 2.08 -6.51
C THR A 10 -18.17 1.63 -7.74
N TRP A 11 -18.85 1.06 -8.75
CA TRP A 11 -18.20 0.52 -9.95
C TRP A 11 -17.27 1.52 -10.68
N PRO A 12 -17.57 2.83 -10.79
CA PRO A 12 -16.69 3.75 -11.51
C PRO A 12 -15.36 3.92 -10.75
N LEU A 13 -15.43 3.97 -9.42
CA LEU A 13 -14.26 4.06 -8.55
C LEU A 13 -13.43 2.78 -8.60
N CYS A 14 -14.09 1.62 -8.58
CA CYS A 14 -13.41 0.32 -8.76
C CYS A 14 -12.68 0.25 -10.11
N LEU A 15 -13.31 0.72 -11.19
CA LEU A 15 -12.70 0.75 -12.51
C LEU A 15 -11.49 1.70 -12.54
N ALA A 16 -11.58 2.86 -11.89
CA ALA A 16 -10.47 3.80 -11.76
C ALA A 16 -9.27 3.18 -11.02
N PHE A 17 -9.51 2.44 -9.93
CA PHE A 17 -8.47 1.71 -9.23
C PHE A 17 -7.82 0.64 -10.11
N LEU A 18 -8.62 -0.15 -10.84
CA LEU A 18 -8.08 -1.15 -11.78
C LEU A 18 -7.19 -0.49 -12.85
N ALA A 19 -7.65 0.61 -13.45
CA ALA A 19 -6.89 1.36 -14.44
C ALA A 19 -5.58 1.92 -13.86
N PHE A 20 -5.64 2.45 -12.63
CA PHE A 20 -4.46 2.94 -11.92
C PHE A 20 -3.43 1.83 -11.69
N PHE A 21 -3.81 0.69 -11.12
CA PHE A 21 -2.86 -0.40 -10.88
C PHE A 21 -2.35 -1.06 -12.15
N ALA A 22 -3.17 -1.11 -13.22
CA ALA A 22 -2.71 -1.53 -14.53
C ALA A 22 -1.62 -0.60 -15.08
N ALA A 23 -1.82 0.73 -14.96
CA ALA A 23 -0.84 1.72 -15.37
C ALA A 23 0.46 1.63 -14.55
N VAL A 24 0.37 1.51 -13.22
CA VAL A 24 1.53 1.32 -12.33
C VAL A 24 2.27 0.02 -12.66
N SER A 25 1.55 -1.07 -12.88
CA SER A 25 2.13 -2.35 -13.28
C SER A 25 2.85 -2.26 -14.63
N ALA A 26 2.25 -1.60 -15.61
CA ALA A 26 2.87 -1.37 -16.92
C ALA A 26 4.13 -0.51 -16.80
N ALA A 27 4.09 0.55 -15.97
CA ALA A 27 5.25 1.39 -15.70
C ALA A 27 6.36 0.60 -15.01
N ALA A 28 6.05 -0.20 -13.97
CA ALA A 28 7.01 -1.06 -13.29
C ALA A 28 7.65 -2.08 -14.24
N TRP A 29 6.87 -2.62 -15.18
CA TRP A 29 7.38 -3.53 -16.21
C TRP A 29 8.32 -2.85 -17.21
N ALA A 30 7.98 -1.62 -17.62
CA ALA A 30 8.73 -0.82 -18.57
C ALA A 30 10.01 -0.20 -17.99
N LEU A 31 10.19 -0.17 -16.67
CA LEU A 31 11.37 0.40 -16.03
C LEU A 31 12.68 -0.24 -16.56
N PRO A 32 13.66 0.57 -16.99
CA PRO A 32 14.92 0.10 -17.56
C PRO A 32 15.88 -0.41 -16.48
N ALA A 33 15.55 -1.54 -15.85
CA ALA A 33 16.30 -2.09 -14.72
C ALA A 33 17.69 -2.68 -15.06
N ARG A 34 18.09 -2.69 -16.34
CA ARG A 34 19.39 -3.24 -16.78
C ARG A 34 20.55 -2.23 -16.83
N LYS A 35 20.28 -0.92 -16.88
CA LYS A 35 21.30 0.14 -17.03
C LYS A 35 21.49 0.98 -15.75
N GLY A 36 21.10 0.43 -14.59
CA GLY A 36 21.07 1.16 -13.33
C GLY A 36 22.44 1.27 -12.64
N ARG A 37 22.71 2.43 -12.03
CA ARG A 37 23.84 2.66 -11.12
C ARG A 37 23.80 1.65 -9.96
N THR A 38 24.96 1.18 -9.53
CA THR A 38 25.09 0.28 -8.37
C THR A 38 25.75 0.98 -7.19
N VAL A 39 25.26 0.69 -6.00
CA VAL A 39 25.71 1.26 -4.72
C VAL A 39 26.16 0.16 -3.78
N ALA A 40 27.01 0.51 -2.81
CA ALA A 40 27.43 -0.44 -1.78
C ALA A 40 26.22 -0.87 -0.94
N SER A 41 26.04 -2.19 -0.77
CA SER A 41 24.80 -2.73 -0.19
C SER A 41 24.70 -2.53 1.32
N MET A 42 25.80 -2.68 2.07
CA MET A 42 25.76 -2.51 3.53
C MET A 42 25.40 -1.09 3.97
N PRO A 43 25.93 -0.01 3.37
CA PRO A 43 25.45 1.34 3.65
C PRO A 43 23.96 1.53 3.37
N VAL A 44 23.43 0.97 2.28
CA VAL A 44 21.99 1.04 1.97
C VAL A 44 21.18 0.33 3.06
N PHE A 45 21.59 -0.86 3.48
CA PHE A 45 20.94 -1.59 4.57
C PHE A 45 20.87 -0.75 5.85
N HIS A 46 21.99 -0.16 6.28
CA HIS A 46 22.01 0.65 7.50
C HIS A 46 21.13 1.89 7.38
N VAL A 47 21.25 2.65 6.28
CA VAL A 47 20.43 3.85 6.06
C VAL A 47 18.95 3.50 6.07
N PHE A 48 18.54 2.47 5.32
CA PHE A 48 17.13 2.10 5.21
C PHE A 48 16.57 1.54 6.52
N THR A 49 17.38 0.79 7.28
CA THR A 49 16.97 0.27 8.60
C THR A 49 16.79 1.40 9.60
N VAL A 50 17.71 2.36 9.65
CA VAL A 50 17.59 3.54 10.53
C VAL A 50 16.36 4.35 10.15
N LEU A 51 16.17 4.65 8.86
CA LEU A 51 14.99 5.36 8.39
C LEU A 51 13.71 4.60 8.73
N TRP A 52 13.68 3.28 8.53
CA TRP A 52 12.53 2.44 8.88
C TRP A 52 12.20 2.52 10.37
N VAL A 53 13.18 2.37 11.26
CA VAL A 53 12.97 2.45 12.72
C VAL A 53 12.41 3.82 13.11
N VAL A 54 12.98 4.89 12.57
CA VAL A 54 12.52 6.26 12.86
C VAL A 54 11.09 6.46 12.36
N THR A 55 10.81 6.15 11.10
CA THR A 55 9.47 6.35 10.52
C THR A 55 8.43 5.47 11.21
N MET A 56 8.74 4.20 11.48
CA MET A 56 7.83 3.30 12.20
C MET A 56 7.58 3.80 13.63
N GLY A 57 8.62 4.24 14.33
CA GLY A 57 8.48 4.82 15.67
C GLY A 57 7.58 6.06 15.69
N VAL A 58 7.71 6.94 14.69
CA VAL A 58 6.82 8.10 14.51
C VAL A 58 5.38 7.65 14.26
N CYS A 59 5.16 6.70 13.33
CA CYS A 59 3.82 6.15 13.06
C CYS A 59 3.21 5.57 14.34
N LEU A 60 3.91 4.68 15.05
CA LEU A 60 3.41 4.06 16.28
C LEU A 60 3.12 5.09 17.38
N THR A 61 3.92 6.15 17.50
CA THR A 61 3.66 7.23 18.46
C THR A 61 2.33 7.93 18.20
N PHE A 62 2.01 8.17 16.92
CA PHE A 62 0.72 8.77 16.53
C PHE A 62 -0.45 7.79 16.61
N VAL A 63 -0.21 6.48 16.49
CA VAL A 63 -1.24 5.45 16.67
C VAL A 63 -1.61 5.29 18.15
N ASP A 64 -0.64 5.16 19.06
CA ASP A 64 -0.91 4.75 20.43
C ASP A 64 -1.46 5.87 21.33
N SER A 65 -0.98 7.10 21.17
CA SER A 65 -1.45 8.25 21.95
C SER A 65 -0.71 9.52 21.50
N PRO A 66 -1.26 10.31 20.56
CA PRO A 66 -0.74 11.64 20.33
C PRO A 66 -1.05 12.47 21.58
N ARG A 67 -0.11 12.53 22.54
CA ARG A 67 -0.11 13.52 23.64
C ARG A 67 0.21 14.92 23.10
N LEU A 68 -0.47 15.29 22.03
CA LEU A 68 -0.33 16.54 21.31
C LEU A 68 -1.50 17.43 21.69
N ASN A 69 -1.22 18.69 21.97
CA ASN A 69 -2.27 19.67 22.25
C ASN A 69 -2.90 20.16 20.93
N LEU A 70 -3.68 19.27 20.29
CA LEU A 70 -4.34 19.49 19.00
C LEU A 70 -5.85 19.29 19.13
N SER A 71 -6.62 19.72 18.12
CA SER A 71 -8.05 19.41 18.05
C SER A 71 -8.28 17.90 17.91
N LYS A 72 -9.44 17.41 18.36
CA LYS A 72 -9.83 15.99 18.21
C LYS A 72 -9.76 15.54 16.76
N GLU A 73 -10.25 16.36 15.83
CA GLU A 73 -10.21 16.10 14.40
C GLU A 73 -8.77 15.91 13.89
N ALA A 74 -7.82 16.74 14.33
CA ALA A 74 -6.42 16.59 13.94
C ALA A 74 -5.77 15.32 14.52
N ILE A 75 -6.17 14.91 15.73
CA ILE A 75 -5.74 13.64 16.35
C ILE A 75 -6.27 12.45 15.55
N ASP A 76 -7.55 12.45 15.20
CA ASP A 76 -8.19 11.38 14.41
C ASP A 76 -7.53 11.27 13.02
N TRP A 77 -7.20 12.40 12.38
CA TRP A 77 -6.42 12.41 11.14
C TRP A 77 -5.01 11.85 11.28
N LEU A 78 -4.28 12.20 12.33
CA LEU A 78 -2.93 11.70 12.57
C LEU A 78 -2.95 10.19 12.82
N PHE A 79 -3.92 9.71 13.59
CA PHE A 79 -4.15 8.29 13.79
C PHE A 79 -4.44 7.61 12.44
N MET A 80 -5.44 8.09 11.69
CA MET A 80 -5.82 7.48 10.41
C MET A 80 -4.65 7.45 9.42
N LEU A 81 -3.96 8.57 9.24
CA LEU A 81 -2.83 8.66 8.33
C LEU A 81 -1.71 7.70 8.75
N SER A 82 -1.42 7.60 10.05
CA SER A 82 -0.32 6.76 10.55
C SER A 82 -0.66 5.27 10.50
N SER A 83 -1.89 4.91 10.86
CA SER A 83 -2.38 3.52 10.88
C SER A 83 -2.58 2.96 9.48
N PHE A 84 -3.30 3.68 8.61
CA PHE A 84 -3.74 3.15 7.32
C PHE A 84 -2.77 3.45 6.18
N LEU A 85 -1.99 4.53 6.25
CA LEU A 85 -1.02 4.87 5.21
C LEU A 85 0.43 4.82 5.71
N GLY A 86 0.68 5.25 6.95
CA GLY A 86 2.02 5.34 7.55
C GLY A 86 2.69 3.98 7.64
N ILE A 87 2.00 2.96 8.17
CA ILE A 87 2.54 1.60 8.26
C ILE A 87 2.89 1.05 6.86
N PRO A 88 1.99 1.05 5.85
CA PRO A 88 2.35 0.68 4.48
C PRO A 88 3.53 1.45 3.90
N LEU A 89 3.66 2.76 4.18
CA LEU A 89 4.79 3.57 3.72
C LEU A 89 6.12 3.21 4.38
N THR A 90 6.11 2.55 5.54
CA THR A 90 7.35 2.07 6.19
C THR A 90 7.85 0.76 5.56
N ILE A 91 6.96 -0.09 5.03
CA ILE A 91 7.32 -1.41 4.48
C ILE A 91 8.34 -1.34 3.32
N PRO A 92 8.29 -0.36 2.40
CA PRO A 92 9.34 -0.13 1.40
C PRO A 92 10.74 0.01 1.99
N LEU A 93 10.89 0.74 3.09
CA LEU A 93 12.19 0.95 3.73
C LEU A 93 12.74 -0.37 4.28
N LEU A 94 11.89 -1.14 4.98
CA LEU A 94 12.27 -2.45 5.50
C LEU A 94 12.63 -3.44 4.38
N THR A 95 11.78 -3.56 3.36
CA THR A 95 12.01 -4.47 2.22
C THR A 95 13.27 -4.11 1.45
N GLY A 96 13.52 -2.82 1.20
CA GLY A 96 14.76 -2.35 0.59
C GLY A 96 15.99 -2.64 1.45
N GLY A 97 15.89 -2.46 2.77
CA GLY A 97 16.94 -2.81 3.72
C GLY A 97 17.28 -4.29 3.70
N VAL A 98 16.27 -5.16 3.79
CA VAL A 98 16.42 -6.62 3.74
C VAL A 98 17.05 -7.07 2.42
N TRP A 99 16.63 -6.49 1.29
CA TRP A 99 17.22 -6.78 -0.02
C TRP A 99 18.70 -6.38 -0.08
N ALA A 100 19.03 -5.19 0.40
CA ALA A 100 20.41 -4.71 0.46
C ALA A 100 21.27 -5.59 1.37
N LEU A 101 20.76 -6.03 2.53
CA LEU A 101 21.46 -6.98 3.40
C LEU A 101 21.74 -8.29 2.67
N ALA A 102 20.74 -8.88 2.01
CA ALA A 102 20.89 -10.14 1.29
C ALA A 102 21.94 -10.04 0.15
N ARG A 103 22.00 -8.90 -0.55
CA ARG A 103 23.06 -8.62 -1.54
C ARG A 103 24.42 -8.45 -0.86
N GLY A 104 24.48 -7.71 0.24
CA GLY A 104 25.72 -7.44 0.99
C GLY A 104 26.38 -8.71 1.55
N VAL A 105 25.60 -9.63 2.12
CA VAL A 105 26.08 -10.92 2.62
C VAL A 105 26.68 -11.79 1.50
N ARG A 106 26.22 -11.62 0.25
CA ARG A 106 26.78 -12.28 -0.94
C ARG A 106 27.97 -11.54 -1.56
N GLY A 107 28.44 -10.44 -0.96
CA GLY A 107 29.48 -9.60 -1.55
C GLY A 107 29.03 -8.81 -2.77
N GLU A 108 27.72 -8.72 -3.02
CA GLU A 108 27.17 -8.08 -4.20
C GLU A 108 26.79 -6.62 -3.93
N ARG A 109 26.90 -5.76 -4.95
CA ARG A 109 26.38 -4.38 -4.91
C ARG A 109 24.88 -4.33 -5.17
N THR A 110 24.20 -3.33 -4.63
CA THR A 110 22.76 -3.13 -4.83
C THR A 110 22.55 -2.24 -6.04
N ARG A 111 21.74 -2.70 -7.01
CA ARG A 111 21.35 -1.87 -8.16
C ARG A 111 20.14 -1.02 -7.76
N ILE A 112 20.19 0.28 -8.06
CA ILE A 112 19.12 1.22 -7.66
C ILE A 112 17.76 0.83 -8.27
N SER A 113 17.74 0.36 -9.52
CA SER A 113 16.50 -0.11 -10.16
C SER A 113 15.89 -1.31 -9.46
N ASP A 114 16.71 -2.26 -9.03
CA ASP A 114 16.24 -3.47 -8.35
C ASP A 114 15.72 -3.10 -6.97
N LEU A 115 16.42 -2.18 -6.29
CA LEU A 115 15.99 -1.62 -5.02
C LEU A 115 14.62 -0.93 -5.16
N ALA A 116 14.43 -0.08 -6.18
CA ALA A 116 13.16 0.58 -6.43
C ALA A 116 12.01 -0.41 -6.69
N LEU A 117 12.26 -1.47 -7.48
CA LEU A 117 11.26 -2.51 -7.72
C LEU A 117 10.92 -3.30 -6.46
N VAL A 118 11.91 -3.64 -5.63
CA VAL A 118 11.66 -4.33 -4.35
C VAL A 118 10.87 -3.44 -3.38
N MET A 119 11.24 -2.17 -3.28
CA MET A 119 10.55 -1.19 -2.44
C MET A 119 9.10 -1.01 -2.90
N LEU A 120 8.85 -0.89 -4.20
CA LEU A 120 7.50 -0.81 -4.77
C LEU A 120 6.71 -2.09 -4.53
N ALA A 121 7.34 -3.27 -4.65
CA ALA A 121 6.71 -4.53 -4.32
C ALA A 121 6.34 -4.62 -2.84
N GLY A 122 7.23 -4.16 -1.96
CA GLY A 122 6.99 -4.06 -0.53
C GLY A 122 5.86 -3.10 -0.19
N PHE A 123 5.79 -1.95 -0.87
CA PHE A 123 4.68 -1.01 -0.74
C PHE A 123 3.34 -1.68 -1.05
N GLY A 124 3.24 -2.31 -2.22
CA GLY A 124 2.01 -3.02 -2.63
C GLY A 124 1.61 -4.12 -1.64
N LEU A 125 2.57 -4.89 -1.12
CA LEU A 125 2.28 -5.90 -0.09
C LEU A 125 1.80 -5.28 1.22
N GLY A 126 2.38 -4.14 1.64
CA GLY A 126 1.95 -3.41 2.83
C GLY A 126 0.54 -2.85 2.68
N CYS A 127 0.23 -2.22 1.55
CA CYS A 127 -1.12 -1.73 1.25
C CYS A 127 -2.13 -2.88 1.18
N ALA A 128 -1.79 -3.99 0.53
CA ALA A 128 -2.66 -5.16 0.43
C ALA A 128 -2.97 -5.74 1.81
N ALA A 129 -1.97 -5.84 2.70
CA ALA A 129 -2.19 -6.30 4.06
C ALA A 129 -3.14 -5.36 4.83
N SER A 130 -2.97 -4.04 4.69
CA SER A 130 -3.87 -3.05 5.30
C SER A 130 -5.30 -3.17 4.76
N ASN A 131 -5.46 -3.26 3.44
CA ASN A 131 -6.80 -3.35 2.84
C ASN A 131 -7.47 -4.71 3.11
N ILE A 132 -6.72 -5.82 3.26
CA ILE A 132 -7.26 -7.10 3.72
C ILE A 132 -7.81 -6.96 5.14
N HIS A 133 -7.08 -6.28 6.02
CA HIS A 133 -7.56 -5.95 7.35
C HIS A 133 -8.88 -5.15 7.27
N ASP A 134 -8.96 -4.15 6.39
CA ASP A 134 -10.17 -3.34 6.24
C ASP A 134 -11.35 -4.15 5.70
N ILE A 135 -11.14 -5.07 4.75
CA ILE A 135 -12.18 -6.01 4.29
C ILE A 135 -12.67 -6.86 5.46
N ALA A 136 -11.77 -7.46 6.24
CA ALA A 136 -12.13 -8.31 7.37
C ALA A 136 -12.89 -7.52 8.44
N TRP A 137 -12.37 -6.33 8.82
CA TRP A 137 -12.99 -5.45 9.80
C TRP A 137 -14.38 -4.99 9.36
N CYS A 138 -14.51 -4.47 8.14
CA CYS A 138 -15.80 -4.08 7.55
C CYS A 138 -16.77 -5.26 7.58
N GLY A 139 -16.32 -6.46 7.20
CA GLY A 139 -17.12 -7.68 7.26
C GLY A 139 -17.61 -8.00 8.66
N ILE A 140 -16.76 -7.87 9.69
CA ILE A 140 -17.15 -8.12 11.08
C ILE A 140 -18.21 -7.12 11.56
N ILE A 141 -17.97 -5.81 11.41
CA ILE A 141 -18.87 -4.77 11.93
C ILE A 141 -20.21 -4.70 11.19
N THR A 142 -20.25 -5.18 9.95
CA THR A 142 -21.47 -5.26 9.12
C THR A 142 -22.16 -6.63 9.17
N GLN A 143 -21.73 -7.52 10.09
CA GLN A 143 -22.24 -8.90 10.22
C GLN A 143 -22.21 -9.69 8.89
N GLY A 144 -21.06 -9.68 8.25
CA GLY A 144 -20.83 -10.30 6.94
C GLY A 144 -21.47 -9.54 5.78
N TYR A 145 -21.42 -8.20 5.79
CA TYR A 145 -22.03 -7.34 4.77
C TYR A 145 -23.53 -7.58 4.59
N THR A 146 -24.22 -7.79 5.72
CA THR A 146 -25.68 -7.95 5.77
C THR A 146 -26.38 -6.68 6.27
N GLN A 147 -25.67 -5.83 7.02
CA GLN A 147 -26.20 -4.57 7.56
C GLN A 147 -25.30 -3.37 7.21
N PRO A 148 -25.85 -2.18 6.93
CA PRO A 148 -25.06 -0.97 6.74
C PRO A 148 -24.43 -0.54 8.07
N PHE A 149 -23.24 0.07 7.99
CA PHE A 149 -22.57 0.66 9.16
C PHE A 149 -21.96 1.99 8.76
N LYS A 150 -22.57 3.09 9.23
CA LYS A 150 -22.11 4.44 8.92
C LYS A 150 -20.72 4.67 9.48
N ALA A 151 -19.79 5.06 8.62
CA ALA A 151 -18.38 5.24 8.96
C ALA A 151 -18.02 6.66 9.37
N GLY A 152 -18.92 7.64 9.18
CA GLY A 152 -18.63 9.04 9.53
C GLY A 152 -17.33 9.54 8.87
N TYR A 153 -16.53 10.34 9.56
CA TYR A 153 -15.32 10.92 9.00
C TYR A 153 -14.19 9.91 8.70
N ASP A 154 -14.30 8.67 9.17
CA ASP A 154 -13.29 7.62 8.96
C ASP A 154 -13.08 7.31 7.47
N LEU A 155 -14.08 7.58 6.62
CA LEU A 155 -14.01 7.38 5.17
C LEU A 155 -13.91 8.68 4.38
N LEU A 156 -13.57 9.81 5.01
CA LEU A 156 -13.53 11.10 4.33
C LEU A 156 -12.61 11.10 3.10
N ALA A 157 -11.44 10.47 3.16
CA ALA A 157 -10.54 10.37 2.02
C ALA A 157 -11.15 9.53 0.88
N PHE A 158 -11.76 8.39 1.22
CA PHE A 158 -12.46 7.53 0.27
C PHE A 158 -13.66 8.24 -0.35
N ALA A 159 -14.44 8.97 0.46
CA ALA A 159 -15.58 9.75 0.01
C ALA A 159 -15.17 10.94 -0.87
N THR A 160 -14.06 11.59 -0.56
CA THR A 160 -13.54 12.69 -1.39
C THR A 160 -13.20 12.19 -2.80
N VAL A 161 -12.50 11.06 -2.91
CA VAL A 161 -12.15 10.47 -4.22
C VAL A 161 -13.39 9.93 -4.92
N GLY A 162 -14.28 9.25 -4.20
CA GLY A 162 -15.54 8.73 -4.74
C GLY A 162 -16.48 9.83 -5.27
N GLY A 163 -16.47 11.00 -4.63
CA GLY A 163 -17.23 12.17 -5.05
C GLY A 163 -16.84 12.68 -6.44
N TRP A 164 -15.57 12.52 -6.86
CA TRP A 164 -15.14 12.85 -8.22
C TRP A 164 -15.81 12.00 -9.30
N PHE A 165 -16.35 10.84 -8.92
CA PHE A 165 -17.09 9.94 -9.80
C PHE A 165 -18.61 10.08 -9.67
N GLY A 166 -19.09 11.08 -8.94
CA GLY A 166 -20.52 11.33 -8.73
C GLY A 166 -21.21 10.27 -7.86
N ILE A 167 -20.47 9.53 -7.04
CA ILE A 167 -21.04 8.54 -6.11
C ILE A 167 -21.64 9.28 -4.91
N PRO A 168 -22.89 8.99 -4.50
CA PRO A 168 -23.52 9.65 -3.35
C PRO A 168 -22.74 9.47 -2.04
N GLU A 169 -22.66 10.52 -1.23
CA GLU A 169 -21.98 10.48 0.08
C GLU A 169 -22.50 9.38 1.00
N GLU A 170 -23.81 9.15 1.02
CA GLU A 170 -24.45 8.07 1.79
C GLU A 170 -23.95 6.66 1.40
N VAL A 171 -23.49 6.48 0.16
CA VAL A 171 -22.83 5.26 -0.28
C VAL A 171 -21.37 5.28 0.14
N LEU A 172 -20.68 6.41 0.10
CA LEU A 172 -19.25 6.49 0.37
C LEU A 172 -18.90 6.47 1.87
N TYR A 173 -19.84 6.85 2.73
CA TYR A 173 -19.69 6.84 4.20
C TYR A 173 -20.28 5.60 4.87
N ASP A 174 -20.27 4.45 4.18
CA ASP A 174 -20.74 3.15 4.69
C ASP A 174 -19.62 2.11 4.61
N TYR A 175 -19.28 1.46 5.72
CA TYR A 175 -18.28 0.39 5.70
C TYR A 175 -18.74 -0.83 4.89
N ALA A 176 -20.05 -1.01 4.69
CA ALA A 176 -20.58 -2.08 3.85
C ALA A 176 -20.26 -1.90 2.35
N THR A 177 -20.01 -0.67 1.90
CA THR A 177 -19.67 -0.32 0.51
C THR A 177 -18.16 -0.15 0.29
N LEU A 178 -17.40 0.16 1.35
CA LEU A 178 -15.94 0.21 1.33
C LEU A 178 -15.33 -1.16 1.02
N GLY A 179 -15.80 -2.22 1.66
CA GLY A 179 -15.24 -3.58 1.53
C GLY A 179 -15.05 -4.05 0.07
N PRO A 180 -16.07 -3.90 -0.80
CA PRO A 180 -15.94 -4.10 -2.25
C PRO A 180 -14.79 -3.34 -2.92
N CYS A 181 -14.66 -2.04 -2.65
CA CYS A 181 -13.57 -1.23 -3.19
C CYS A 181 -12.21 -1.67 -2.65
N ALA A 182 -12.13 -1.98 -1.34
CA ALA A 182 -10.93 -2.50 -0.71
C ALA A 182 -10.50 -3.83 -1.35
N ALA A 183 -11.43 -4.72 -1.74
CA ALA A 183 -11.10 -5.94 -2.45
C ALA A 183 -10.44 -5.69 -3.82
N VAL A 184 -10.88 -4.66 -4.54
CA VAL A 184 -10.25 -4.24 -5.80
C VAL A 184 -8.86 -3.65 -5.57
N LEU A 185 -8.71 -2.84 -4.52
CA LEU A 185 -7.42 -2.28 -4.11
C LEU A 185 -6.42 -3.41 -3.79
N VAL A 186 -6.81 -4.39 -2.96
CA VAL A 186 -5.99 -5.56 -2.63
C VAL A 186 -5.53 -6.28 -3.89
N PHE A 187 -6.45 -6.56 -4.81
CA PHE A 187 -6.11 -7.26 -6.04
C PHE A 187 -5.07 -6.48 -6.87
N GLY A 188 -5.31 -5.17 -7.06
CA GLY A 188 -4.40 -4.31 -7.81
C GLY A 188 -3.02 -4.18 -7.17
N GLU A 189 -2.96 -4.06 -5.85
CA GLU A 189 -1.73 -3.98 -5.05
C GLU A 189 -0.90 -5.27 -5.16
N LEU A 190 -1.56 -6.43 -5.02
CA LEU A 190 -0.92 -7.73 -5.21
C LEU A 190 -0.42 -7.92 -6.66
N CYS A 191 -1.17 -7.43 -7.66
CA CYS A 191 -0.72 -7.44 -9.05
C CYS A 191 0.54 -6.60 -9.25
N VAL A 192 0.60 -5.37 -8.70
CA VAL A 192 1.80 -4.52 -8.77
C VAL A 192 3.00 -5.22 -8.13
N SER A 193 2.83 -5.79 -6.94
CA SER A 193 3.90 -6.53 -6.26
C SER A 193 4.37 -7.74 -7.08
N ALA A 194 3.44 -8.52 -7.63
CA ALA A 194 3.75 -9.67 -8.47
C ALA A 194 4.53 -9.27 -9.73
N VAL A 195 4.12 -8.19 -10.41
CA VAL A 195 4.81 -7.66 -11.59
C VAL A 195 6.22 -7.19 -11.25
N CYS A 196 6.40 -6.50 -10.12
CA CYS A 196 7.72 -6.07 -9.65
C CYS A 196 8.65 -7.27 -9.39
N PHE A 197 8.18 -8.32 -8.71
CA PHE A 197 8.97 -9.53 -8.47
C PHE A 197 9.24 -10.33 -9.75
N ALA A 198 8.26 -10.45 -10.65
CA ALA A 198 8.44 -11.08 -11.95
C ALA A 198 9.51 -10.35 -12.78
N ARG A 199 9.50 -9.01 -12.72
CA ARG A 199 10.47 -8.15 -13.40
C ARG A 199 11.89 -8.34 -12.85
N LEU A 200 12.04 -8.42 -11.52
CA LEU A 200 13.31 -8.73 -10.85
C LEU A 200 13.83 -10.12 -11.22
N ARG A 201 12.95 -11.14 -11.23
CA ARG A 201 13.31 -12.52 -11.63
C ARG A 201 13.81 -12.58 -13.07
N ARG A 202 13.13 -11.90 -14.01
CA ARG A 202 13.52 -11.85 -15.43
C ARG A 202 14.93 -11.28 -15.62
N ASP A 203 15.27 -10.21 -14.89
CA ASP A 203 16.61 -9.61 -14.98
C ASP A 203 17.67 -10.41 -14.23
N GLY A 204 17.31 -11.07 -13.14
CA GLY A 204 18.21 -11.98 -12.42
C GLY A 204 18.60 -13.21 -13.24
N CYS A 205 17.65 -13.83 -13.96
CA CYS A 205 17.93 -14.97 -14.84
C CYS A 205 18.80 -14.58 -16.04
N ALA A 206 18.60 -13.40 -16.62
CA ALA A 206 19.40 -12.93 -17.75
C ALA A 206 20.87 -12.68 -17.38
N ASN A 207 21.18 -12.32 -16.14
CA ASN A 207 22.56 -12.12 -15.67
C ASN A 207 23.31 -13.44 -15.37
N ARG A 208 22.64 -14.59 -15.31
CA ARG A 208 23.29 -15.90 -15.13
C ARG A 208 23.62 -16.62 -16.44
N ALA A 209 23.20 -16.05 -17.58
CA ALA A 209 23.40 -16.61 -18.91
C ALA A 209 24.61 -16.00 -19.65
N VAL A 210 25.44 -15.21 -18.95
CA VAL A 210 26.72 -14.63 -19.38
C VAL A 210 27.77 -15.05 -18.37
#